data_AF-A0A1W6JXC8-F1
#
_entry.id   AF-A0A1W6JXC8-F1
#
_cell.length_a   1.000
_cell.length_b   1.000
_cell.length_c   1.000
_cell.angle_alpha   90.00
_cell.angle_beta   90.00
_cell.angle_gamma   90.00
#
_symmetry.space_group_name_H-M   'P 1'
#
loop_
_entity.id
_entity.type
_entity.pdbx_description
1 polymer ?
#
loop_
_entity_poly.entity_id
_entity_poly.type
_entity_poly.pdbx_seq_one_letter_code
_entity_poly.pdbx_strand_id
1 'polypeptide(L)'
;MSEEYFLKYLGDEIFVILLGQAGDKTYFYYPKGDVVFIVKNSGEMIIKEIKEIYGSTPSGMKLVDPKENWDSIKKRDVIWYINGKEIHSDNVYVVINNEKDYAMLENASPNRFKYYILKDQDPWSYEKWCCVLIASTKDLDNLPSTFQKVRLSNLE
;
A
#
# COMPACT_ATOMS: atom_id res chain seq x y z
N MET A 1 9.39 -19.79 2.01
CA MET A 1 8.01 -19.34 2.29
C MET A 1 7.70 -18.29 1.25
N SER A 2 6.82 -18.59 0.30
CA SER A 2 6.37 -17.63 -0.71
C SER A 2 5.58 -16.54 0.01
N GLU A 3 6.10 -15.32 0.04
CA GLU A 3 5.30 -14.14 0.36
C GLU A 3 4.30 -13.98 -0.77
N GLU A 4 3.11 -14.59 -0.61
CA GLU A 4 2.03 -14.44 -1.59
C GLU A 4 1.48 -13.02 -1.47
N TYR A 5 2.13 -12.13 -2.21
CA TYR A 5 1.75 -10.73 -2.38
C TYR A 5 0.43 -10.56 -3.10
N PHE A 6 -0.21 -11.62 -3.60
CA PHE A 6 -1.41 -11.52 -4.43
C PHE A 6 -2.47 -12.53 -4.02
N LEU A 7 -3.71 -12.06 -3.88
CA LEU A 7 -4.91 -12.88 -3.66
C LEU A 7 -5.88 -12.74 -4.82
N LYS A 8 -6.67 -13.79 -5.08
CA LYS A 8 -7.80 -13.73 -6.02
C LYS A 8 -9.10 -13.59 -5.25
N TYR A 9 -9.86 -12.53 -5.50
CA TYR A 9 -11.15 -12.28 -4.84
C TYR A 9 -12.17 -11.72 -5.82
N LEU A 10 -13.32 -12.39 -5.94
CA LEU A 10 -14.41 -12.03 -6.85
C LEU A 10 -13.96 -11.78 -8.32
N GLY A 11 -12.96 -12.53 -8.78
CA GLY A 11 -12.40 -12.42 -10.14
C GLY A 11 -11.25 -11.42 -10.29
N ASP A 12 -10.98 -10.59 -9.27
CA ASP A 12 -9.85 -9.66 -9.25
C ASP A 12 -8.60 -10.31 -8.66
N GLU A 13 -7.42 -9.98 -9.18
CA GLU A 13 -6.11 -10.27 -8.56
C GLU A 13 -5.64 -9.01 -7.83
N ILE A 14 -5.42 -9.10 -6.51
CA ILE A 14 -5.15 -7.94 -5.66
C ILE A 14 -3.84 -8.09 -4.89
N PHE A 15 -3.06 -7.02 -4.86
CA PHE A 15 -1.86 -6.95 -4.04
C PHE A 15 -2.19 -6.90 -2.55
N VAL A 16 -1.62 -7.79 -1.75
CA VAL A 16 -1.81 -7.85 -0.30
C VAL A 16 -0.49 -8.03 0.45
N ILE A 17 -0.51 -7.65 1.73
CA ILE A 17 0.62 -7.74 2.64
C ILE A 17 0.25 -8.70 3.76
N LEU A 18 1.06 -9.75 3.98
CA LEU A 18 0.86 -10.65 5.11
C LEU A 18 0.98 -9.88 6.43
N LEU A 19 -0.08 -9.95 7.25
CA LEU A 19 -0.09 -9.39 8.60
C LEU A 19 0.32 -10.45 9.64
N GLY A 20 -0.07 -11.70 9.42
CA GLY A 20 0.26 -12.82 10.29
C GLY A 20 -0.77 -13.94 10.23
N GLN A 21 -0.63 -14.91 11.12
CA GLN A 21 -1.50 -16.07 11.23
C GLN A 21 -1.93 -16.28 12.68
N ALA A 22 -3.18 -16.69 12.89
CA ALA A 22 -3.67 -17.11 14.20
C ALA A 22 -4.66 -18.27 14.04
N GLY A 23 -4.30 -19.45 14.57
CA GLY A 23 -5.10 -20.66 14.44
C GLY A 23 -5.31 -21.06 12.97
N ASP A 24 -6.56 -21.18 12.57
CA ASP A 24 -6.99 -21.54 11.22
C ASP A 24 -7.11 -20.36 10.25
N LYS A 25 -6.69 -19.16 10.66
CA LYS A 25 -6.84 -17.91 9.91
C LYS A 25 -5.49 -17.28 9.57
N THR A 26 -5.37 -16.86 8.32
CA THR A 26 -4.29 -16.00 7.82
C THR A 26 -4.84 -14.62 7.51
N TYR A 27 -4.13 -13.59 7.95
CA TYR A 27 -4.55 -12.20 7.84
C TYR A 27 -3.68 -11.49 6.80
N PHE A 28 -4.33 -10.93 5.80
CA PHE A 28 -3.69 -10.16 4.74
C PHE A 28 -4.28 -8.76 4.71
N TYR A 29 -3.43 -7.75 4.57
CA TYR A 29 -3.85 -6.37 4.42
C TYR A 29 -3.88 -6.01 2.94
N TYR A 30 -4.99 -5.46 2.46
CA TYR A 30 -5.15 -4.94 1.10
C TYR A 30 -4.97 -3.41 1.12
N PRO A 31 -3.80 -2.89 0.71
CA PRO A 31 -3.48 -1.48 0.89
C PRO A 31 -4.40 -0.55 0.10
N LYS A 32 -4.73 -0.87 -1.16
CA LYS A 32 -5.58 -0.01 -1.99
C LYS A 32 -6.93 0.29 -1.32
N GLY A 33 -7.55 -0.73 -0.73
CA GLY A 33 -8.83 -0.61 -0.04
C GLY A 33 -8.75 -0.26 1.44
N ASP A 34 -7.58 -0.27 2.08
CA ASP A 34 -7.42 -0.12 3.53
C ASP A 34 -8.30 -1.11 4.34
N VAL A 35 -8.26 -2.39 3.94
CA VAL A 35 -9.05 -3.48 4.56
C VAL A 35 -8.19 -4.71 4.83
N VAL A 36 -8.68 -5.58 5.70
CA VAL A 36 -8.06 -6.85 6.05
C VAL A 36 -8.88 -8.01 5.48
N PHE A 37 -8.22 -8.87 4.73
CA PHE A 37 -8.69 -10.19 4.35
C PHE A 37 -8.32 -11.19 5.43
N ILE A 38 -9.31 -11.95 5.89
CA ILE A 38 -9.16 -13.08 6.79
C ILE A 38 -9.45 -14.32 5.97
N VAL A 39 -8.40 -15.09 5.66
CA VAL A 39 -8.47 -16.32 4.87
C VAL A 39 -8.43 -17.49 5.83
N LYS A 40 -9.48 -18.31 5.86
CA LYS A 40 -9.50 -19.55 6.64
C LYS A 40 -8.87 -20.69 5.86
N ASN A 41 -8.37 -21.71 6.56
CA ASN A 41 -7.88 -22.95 5.94
C ASN A 41 -8.94 -23.68 5.08
N SER A 42 -10.23 -23.43 5.32
CA SER A 42 -11.32 -23.93 4.48
C SER A 42 -11.40 -23.26 3.09
N GLY A 43 -10.63 -22.20 2.85
CA GLY A 43 -10.72 -21.34 1.67
C GLY A 43 -11.74 -20.21 1.78
N GLU A 44 -12.51 -20.15 2.88
CA GLU A 44 -13.43 -19.03 3.14
C GLU A 44 -12.64 -17.73 3.33
N MET A 45 -13.06 -16.67 2.64
CA MET A 45 -12.47 -15.34 2.73
C MET A 45 -13.48 -14.35 3.28
N ILE A 46 -13.09 -13.67 4.36
CA ILE A 46 -13.87 -12.62 5.01
C ILE A 46 -13.10 -11.32 4.89
N ILE A 47 -13.77 -10.25 4.46
CA ILE A 47 -13.16 -8.91 4.40
C ILE A 47 -13.64 -8.10 5.60
N LYS A 48 -12.75 -7.28 6.19
CA LYS A 48 -13.06 -6.41 7.32
C LYS A 48 -12.38 -5.06 7.18
N GLU A 49 -13.03 -4.02 7.67
CA GLU A 49 -12.45 -2.68 7.84
C GLU A 49 -11.68 -2.56 9.15
N ILE A 50 -10.59 -1.79 9.11
CA ILE A 50 -9.84 -1.42 10.31
C ILE A 50 -10.53 -0.22 10.95
N LYS A 51 -11.09 -0.41 12.15
CA LYS A 51 -11.70 0.68 12.92
C LYS A 51 -10.69 1.40 13.81
N GLU A 52 -9.90 0.63 14.55
CA GLU A 52 -8.91 1.11 15.52
C GLU A 52 -7.72 0.14 15.51
N ILE A 53 -6.52 0.66 15.80
CA ILE A 53 -5.30 -0.15 15.95
C ILE A 53 -4.63 0.22 17.26
N TYR A 54 -4.42 -0.79 18.10
CA TYR A 54 -3.68 -0.68 19.35
C TYR A 54 -2.31 -1.35 19.19
N GLY A 55 -1.25 -0.54 19.05
CA GLY A 55 0.10 -1.03 18.82
C GLY A 55 0.36 -1.41 17.35
N SER A 56 1.27 -2.36 17.12
CA SER A 56 1.77 -2.71 15.77
C SER A 56 1.40 -4.12 15.31
N THR A 57 0.73 -4.92 16.15
CA THR A 57 0.41 -6.33 15.85
C THR A 57 -1.03 -6.50 15.34
N PRO A 58 -1.32 -7.55 14.54
CA PRO A 58 -2.68 -7.82 14.07
C PRO A 58 -3.69 -8.03 15.21
N SER A 59 -3.25 -8.60 16.34
CA SER A 59 -4.08 -8.79 17.53
C SER A 59 -4.55 -7.48 18.18
N GLY A 60 -3.88 -6.37 17.88
CA GLY A 60 -4.28 -5.03 18.31
C GLY A 60 -5.33 -4.36 17.43
N MET A 61 -5.75 -5.00 16.32
CA MET A 61 -6.72 -4.41 15.39
C MET A 61 -8.15 -4.69 15.81
N LYS A 62 -8.95 -3.63 15.86
CA LYS A 62 -10.40 -3.73 15.96
C LYS A 62 -11.01 -3.72 14.57
N LEU A 63 -11.54 -4.86 14.18
CA LEU A 63 -12.08 -5.08 12.84
C LEU A 63 -13.61 -5.02 12.85
N VAL A 64 -14.19 -4.38 11.84
CA VAL A 64 -15.65 -4.28 11.64
C VAL A 64 -16.03 -4.69 10.23
N ASP A 65 -17.32 -4.93 9.98
CA ASP A 65 -17.79 -5.17 8.62
C ASP A 65 -17.60 -3.91 7.76
N PRO A 66 -17.24 -4.08 6.48
CA PRO A 66 -17.12 -2.94 5.57
C PRO A 66 -18.43 -2.19 5.42
N LYS A 67 -18.31 -0.86 5.30
CA LYS A 67 -19.48 0.02 5.10
C LYS A 67 -19.96 0.04 3.65
N GLU A 68 -19.08 -0.34 2.72
CA GLU A 68 -19.33 -0.30 1.29
C GLU A 68 -19.00 -1.66 0.64
N ASN A 69 -19.45 -1.84 -0.60
CA ASN A 69 -19.23 -3.09 -1.34
C ASN A 69 -17.82 -3.17 -1.95
N TRP A 70 -17.46 -4.36 -2.44
CA TRP A 70 -16.14 -4.62 -3.01
C TRP A 70 -15.74 -3.66 -4.16
N ASP A 71 -16.66 -3.33 -5.06
CA ASP A 71 -16.37 -2.47 -6.20
C ASP A 71 -16.04 -1.03 -5.80
N SER A 72 -16.57 -0.57 -4.67
CA SER A 72 -16.23 0.72 -4.09
C SER A 72 -14.90 0.64 -3.30
N ILE A 73 -14.69 -0.42 -2.50
CA ILE A 73 -13.45 -0.65 -1.74
C ILE A 73 -12.21 -0.62 -2.65
N LYS A 74 -12.24 -1.34 -3.77
CA LYS A 74 -11.08 -1.44 -4.68
C LYS A 74 -10.76 -0.15 -5.45
N LYS A 75 -11.63 0.86 -5.36
CA LYS A 75 -11.47 2.17 -6.02
C LYS A 75 -11.15 3.30 -5.05
N ARG A 76 -11.02 3.03 -3.74
CA ARG A 76 -10.68 4.05 -2.73
C ARG A 76 -9.41 4.81 -3.09
N ASP A 77 -9.42 6.12 -2.85
CA ASP A 77 -8.29 6.99 -3.12
C ASP A 77 -7.17 6.78 -2.10
N VAL A 78 -5.93 6.72 -2.59
CA VAL A 78 -4.72 6.71 -1.77
C VAL A 78 -4.15 8.12 -1.79
N ILE A 79 -3.92 8.67 -0.59
CA ILE A 79 -3.40 10.02 -0.40
C ILE A 79 -2.06 9.88 0.31
N TRP A 80 -1.00 10.30 -0.36
CA TRP A 80 0.35 10.41 0.19
C TRP A 80 0.58 11.79 0.77
N TYR A 81 1.15 11.83 1.97
CA TYR A 81 1.64 13.04 2.61
C TYR A 81 3.16 13.06 2.50
N ILE A 82 3.69 13.92 1.64
CA ILE A 82 5.13 14.03 1.37
C ILE A 82 5.53 15.50 1.51
N ASN A 83 6.41 15.81 2.45
CA ASN A 83 6.86 17.18 2.76
C ASN A 83 5.71 18.20 2.89
N GLY A 84 4.64 17.81 3.59
CA GLY A 84 3.48 18.68 3.82
C GLY A 84 2.55 18.87 2.62
N LYS A 85 2.78 18.17 1.50
CA LYS A 85 1.87 18.15 0.34
C LYS A 85 1.10 16.84 0.26
N GLU A 86 -0.13 16.94 -0.20
CA GLU A 86 -1.01 15.81 -0.48
C GLU A 86 -0.90 15.41 -1.95
N ILE A 87 -0.70 14.12 -2.20
CA ILE A 87 -0.58 13.53 -3.53
C ILE A 87 -1.56 12.36 -3.65
N HIS A 88 -2.51 12.47 -4.57
CA HIS A 88 -3.52 11.44 -4.80
C HIS A 88 -3.02 10.45 -5.86
N SER A 89 -2.49 9.31 -5.41
CA SER A 89 -1.99 8.27 -6.31
C SER A 89 -1.81 6.95 -5.56
N ASP A 90 -2.00 5.84 -6.26
CA ASP A 90 -1.78 4.50 -5.71
C ASP A 90 -0.31 4.30 -5.33
N ASN A 91 0.59 4.74 -6.21
CA ASN A 91 2.03 4.71 -5.99
C ASN A 91 2.66 6.04 -6.38
N VAL A 92 3.82 6.36 -5.82
CA VAL A 92 4.54 7.62 -6.07
C VAL A 92 5.98 7.33 -6.48
N TYR A 93 6.44 7.97 -7.54
CA TYR A 93 7.84 7.97 -7.94
C TYR A 93 8.42 9.36 -7.66
N VAL A 94 9.25 9.47 -6.63
CA VAL A 94 9.89 10.73 -6.24
C VAL A 94 11.28 10.82 -6.84
N VAL A 95 11.46 11.78 -7.74
CA VAL A 95 12.78 12.14 -8.28
C VAL A 95 13.48 13.04 -7.27
N ILE A 96 14.62 12.57 -6.75
CA ILE A 96 15.49 13.27 -5.82
C ILE A 96 16.78 13.71 -6.52
N ASN A 97 17.45 14.76 -6.02
CA ASN A 97 18.65 15.27 -6.69
C ASN A 97 19.88 14.44 -6.33
N ASN A 98 19.95 13.95 -5.09
CA ASN A 98 21.05 13.14 -4.60
C ASN A 98 20.59 12.18 -3.49
N GLU A 99 21.41 11.19 -3.15
CA GLU A 99 21.04 10.16 -2.16
C GLU A 99 20.71 10.70 -0.76
N LYS A 100 21.27 11.86 -0.34
CA LYS A 100 21.01 12.43 0.99
C LYS A 100 19.58 12.95 1.11
N ASP A 101 18.99 13.36 0.00
CA ASP A 101 17.61 13.85 -0.06
C ASP A 101 16.59 12.76 0.32
N TYR A 102 16.99 11.48 0.28
CA TYR A 102 16.14 10.39 0.76
C TYR A 102 15.69 10.57 2.21
N ALA A 103 16.54 11.17 3.06
CA ALA A 103 16.20 11.43 4.46
C ALA A 103 14.94 12.30 4.61
N MET A 104 14.65 13.17 3.62
CA MET A 104 13.45 14.00 3.61
C MET A 104 12.17 13.17 3.39
N LEU A 105 12.29 11.98 2.82
CA LEU A 105 11.18 11.07 2.54
C LEU A 105 10.94 10.05 3.67
N GLU A 106 11.76 10.05 4.73
CA GLU A 106 11.59 9.11 5.85
C GLU A 106 10.26 9.29 6.58
N ASN A 107 9.72 10.51 6.59
CA ASN A 107 8.42 10.81 7.19
C ASN A 107 7.26 10.74 6.17
N ALA A 108 7.55 10.39 4.91
CA ALA A 108 6.50 10.22 3.92
C ALA A 108 5.60 9.05 4.31
N SER A 109 4.29 9.24 4.22
CA SER A 109 3.34 8.17 4.49
C SER A 109 2.05 8.39 3.70
N PRO A 110 1.40 7.31 3.24
CA PRO A 110 0.04 7.39 2.78
C PRO A 110 -0.95 7.30 3.96
N ASN A 111 -2.22 7.64 3.70
CA ASN A 111 -3.35 7.36 4.58
C ASN A 111 -3.69 5.86 4.61
N ARG A 112 -2.71 5.00 4.92
CA ARG A 112 -2.81 3.54 4.87
C ARG A 112 -2.01 2.91 6.00
N PHE A 113 -2.50 1.78 6.51
CA PHE A 113 -1.88 1.10 7.64
C PHE A 113 -0.47 0.56 7.34
N LYS A 114 -0.26 -0.02 6.16
CA LYS A 114 1.05 -0.49 5.68
C LYS A 114 1.32 -0.02 4.27
N TYR A 115 2.59 0.26 3.98
CA TYR A 115 3.09 0.77 2.72
C TYR A 115 4.60 0.47 2.62
N TYR A 116 5.18 0.72 1.44
CA TYR A 116 6.61 0.53 1.19
C TYR A 116 7.24 1.84 0.72
N ILE A 117 8.43 2.14 1.25
CA ILE A 117 9.32 3.18 0.72
C ILE A 117 10.59 2.50 0.27
N LEU A 118 10.92 2.65 -1.01
CA LEU A 118 12.00 1.94 -1.68
C LEU A 118 12.98 2.92 -2.33
N LYS A 119 14.24 2.50 -2.44
CA LYS A 119 15.33 3.26 -3.08
C LYS A 119 15.67 2.67 -4.43
N ASP A 120 15.69 3.53 -5.46
CA ASP A 120 16.22 3.25 -6.80
C ASP A 120 15.73 1.94 -7.44
N GLN A 121 14.50 1.53 -7.08
CA GLN A 121 13.85 0.36 -7.68
C GLN A 121 13.21 0.72 -9.02
N ASP A 122 13.01 -0.29 -9.87
CA ASP A 122 12.27 -0.14 -11.12
C ASP A 122 10.76 -0.13 -10.84
N PRO A 123 10.03 0.97 -11.10
CA PRO A 123 8.59 1.05 -10.85
C PRO A 123 7.76 0.02 -11.60
N TRP A 124 8.23 -0.48 -12.75
CA TRP A 124 7.52 -1.53 -13.51
C TRP A 124 7.42 -2.85 -12.75
N SER A 125 8.35 -3.13 -11.83
CA SER A 125 8.28 -4.31 -10.95
C SER A 125 7.14 -4.23 -9.93
N TYR A 126 6.58 -3.03 -9.72
CA TYR A 126 5.55 -2.73 -8.73
C TYR A 126 4.25 -2.23 -9.37
N GLU A 127 4.07 -2.40 -10.69
CA GLU A 127 2.92 -1.84 -11.42
C GLU A 127 1.57 -2.32 -10.86
N LYS A 128 1.52 -3.57 -10.36
CA LYS A 128 0.34 -4.20 -9.77
C LYS A 128 0.23 -4.00 -8.25
N TRP A 129 1.22 -3.35 -7.64
CA TRP A 129 1.23 -3.08 -6.21
C TRP A 129 0.51 -1.76 -5.93
N CYS A 130 0.22 -1.52 -4.66
CA CYS A 130 -0.34 -0.26 -4.20
C CYS A 130 0.36 0.18 -2.93
N CYS A 131 0.40 1.48 -2.69
CA CYS A 131 1.04 2.10 -1.54
C CYS A 131 2.55 1.89 -1.54
N VAL A 132 3.17 2.05 -2.71
CA VAL A 132 4.62 2.06 -2.90
C VAL A 132 5.10 3.47 -3.24
N LEU A 133 6.07 3.97 -2.49
CA LEU A 133 6.88 5.13 -2.85
C LEU A 133 8.25 4.65 -3.29
N ILE A 134 8.69 5.05 -4.47
CA ILE A 134 10.06 4.83 -4.94
C ILE A 134 10.75 6.18 -5.03
N ALA A 135 11.80 6.37 -4.24
CA ALA A 135 12.68 7.51 -4.35
C ALA A 135 13.87 7.14 -5.25
N SER A 136 14.17 7.98 -6.24
CA SER A 136 15.29 7.71 -7.13
C SER A 136 15.97 8.97 -7.64
N THR A 137 17.27 8.87 -7.85
CA THR A 137 18.06 9.91 -8.53
C THR A 137 17.86 9.92 -10.05
N LYS A 138 17.20 8.90 -10.59
CA LYS A 138 16.89 8.77 -12.02
C LYS A 138 15.55 9.44 -12.32
N ASP A 139 15.52 10.35 -13.28
CA ASP A 139 14.26 10.88 -13.81
C ASP A 139 13.81 10.03 -15.00
N LEU A 140 12.86 9.13 -14.79
CA LEU A 140 12.36 8.21 -15.83
C LEU A 140 11.21 8.84 -16.61
N ASP A 141 11.34 9.06 -17.91
CA ASP A 141 10.30 9.70 -18.72
C ASP A 141 8.94 8.96 -18.69
N ASN A 142 8.97 7.63 -18.64
CA ASN A 142 7.79 6.78 -18.62
C ASN A 142 7.70 5.99 -17.31
N LEU A 143 6.49 5.95 -16.74
CA LEU A 143 6.16 5.21 -15.53
C LEU A 143 4.90 4.36 -15.78
N PRO A 144 4.69 3.27 -14.99
CA PRO A 144 3.40 2.59 -14.95
C PRO A 144 2.27 3.56 -14.60
N SER A 145 1.06 3.33 -15.12
CA SER A 145 -0.09 4.21 -14.88
C SER A 145 -0.51 4.33 -13.42
N THR A 146 -0.09 3.40 -12.56
CA THR A 146 -0.34 3.42 -11.12
C THR A 146 0.63 4.32 -10.35
N PHE A 147 1.69 4.81 -11.00
CA PHE A 147 2.69 5.70 -10.41
C PHE A 147 2.49 7.15 -10.87
N GLN A 148 2.44 8.06 -9.90
CA GLN A 148 2.56 9.49 -10.15
C GLN A 148 4.02 9.93 -9.95
N LYS A 149 4.60 10.56 -10.97
CA LYS A 149 5.92 11.20 -10.83
C LYS A 149 5.82 12.50 -10.05
N VAL A 150 6.71 12.69 -9.09
CA VAL A 150 6.87 13.93 -8.33
C VAL A 150 8.36 14.28 -8.26
N ARG A 151 8.72 15.54 -8.40
CA ARG A 151 10.09 16.02 -8.18
C ARG A 151 10.20 16.62 -6.79
N LEU A 152 11.25 16.30 -6.04
CA LEU A 152 11.41 16.79 -4.67
C LEU A 152 11.49 18.32 -4.59
N SER A 153 12.08 18.98 -5.59
CA SER A 153 12.09 20.45 -5.70
C SER A 153 10.69 21.07 -5.81
N ASN A 154 9.70 20.30 -6.28
CA ASN A 154 8.30 20.73 -6.33
C ASN A 154 7.57 20.47 -5.00
N LEU A 155 8.24 19.85 -4.03
CA LEU A 155 7.71 19.53 -2.70
C LEU A 155 8.24 20.45 -1.60
N GLU A 156 9.29 21.21 -1.89
CA GLU A 156 9.73 22.36 -1.08
C GLU A 156 8.75 23.54 -1.18
#